data_AF-A0A927E8I2-F1
#
_entry.id   AF-A0A927E8I2-F1
#
_cell.length_a   1.000
_cell.length_b   1.000
_cell.length_c   1.000
_cell.angle_alpha   90.00
_cell.angle_beta   90.00
_cell.angle_gamma   90.00
#
_symmetry.space_group_name_H-M   'P 1'
#
loop_
_entity.id
_entity.type
_entity.pdbx_description
1 polymer ?
#
loop_
_entity_poly.entity_id
_entity_poly.type
_entity_poly.pdbx_seq_one_letter_code
_entity_poly.pdbx_strand_id
1 'polypeptide(L)' 'MPASRNLLAILVVVLVAALAVTGYSLYQEKKRPEGVEINLGKNGLSIEKK' A
#
# COMPACT_ATOMS: atom_id res chain seq x y z
N MET A 1 -26.81 -6.38 28.70
CA MET A 1 -25.42 -5.89 28.91
C MET A 1 -25.03 -4.97 27.76
N PRO A 2 -25.19 -3.63 27.90
CA PRO A 2 -24.94 -2.66 26.83
C PRO A 2 -23.45 -2.42 26.50
N ALA A 3 -22.53 -2.87 27.36
CA ALA A 3 -21.08 -2.71 27.17
C ALA A 3 -20.52 -3.46 25.93
N SER A 4 -21.15 -4.56 25.50
CA SER A 4 -20.67 -5.37 24.37
C SER A 4 -20.87 -4.70 23.02
N ARG A 5 -21.94 -3.92 22.84
CA ARG A 5 -22.25 -3.28 21.55
C ARG A 5 -21.26 -2.17 21.23
N ASN A 6 -20.82 -1.42 22.24
CA ASN A 6 -19.81 -0.38 22.08
C ASN A 6 -18.44 -0.99 21.76
N LEU A 7 -18.07 -2.09 22.44
CA LEU A 7 -16.83 -2.80 22.15
C LEU A 7 -16.81 -3.36 20.73
N LEU A 8 -17.92 -3.95 20.29
CA LEU A 8 -18.05 -4.50 18.93
C LEU A 8 -17.98 -3.38 17.89
N ALA A 9 -18.62 -2.23 18.14
CA ALA A 9 -18.51 -1.06 17.27
C ALA A 9 -17.07 -0.53 17.16
N ILE A 10 -16.36 -0.43 18.29
CA ILE A 10 -14.94 -0.03 18.32
C ILE A 10 -14.08 -1.01 17.51
N LEU A 11 -14.29 -2.32 17.70
CA LEU A 11 -13.56 -3.35 16.94
C LEU A 11 -13.79 -3.22 15.43
N VAL A 12 -15.02 -2.97 15.01
CA VAL A 12 -15.33 -2.77 13.58
C VAL A 12 -14.62 -1.53 13.03
N VAL A 13 -14.63 -0.41 13.75
CA VAL A 13 -13.93 0.81 13.33
C VAL A 13 -12.42 0.56 13.21
N VAL A 14 -11.82 -0.14 14.16
CA VAL A 14 -10.40 -0.51 14.13
C VAL A 14 -10.09 -1.39 12.92
N LEU A 15 -10.94 -2.39 12.63
CA LEU A 15 -10.75 -3.28 11.48
C LEU A 15 -10.84 -2.52 10.16
N VAL A 16 -11.81 -1.62 10.01
CA VAL A 16 -11.96 -0.79 8.82
C VAL A 16 -10.74 0.12 8.63
N ALA A 17 -10.25 0.74 9.70
CA ALA A 17 -9.06 1.58 9.66
C ALA A 17 -7.80 0.78 9.26
N ALA A 18 -7.62 -0.42 9.82
CA ALA A 18 -6.52 -1.31 9.46
C ALA A 18 -6.56 -1.68 7.97
N LEU A 19 -7.72 -2.08 7.45
CA LEU A 19 -7.90 -2.40 6.04
C LEU A 19 -7.64 -1.20 5.13
N ALA A 20 -8.07 0.01 5.52
CA ALA A 20 -7.82 1.23 4.76
C ALA A 20 -6.32 1.53 4.66
N VAL A 21 -5.58 1.44 5.78
CA VAL A 21 -4.12 1.67 5.81
C VAL A 21 -3.38 0.63 4.98
N THR A 22 -3.67 -0.67 5.18
CA THR A 22 -3.01 -1.74 4.43
C THR A 22 -3.35 -1.67 2.94
N GLY A 23 -4.62 -1.42 2.60
CA GLY A 23 -5.06 -1.23 1.23
C GLY A 23 -4.39 -0.03 0.57
N TYR A 24 -4.21 1.08 1.29
CA TYR A 24 -3.51 2.26 0.80
C TYR A 24 -2.00 2.02 0.62
N SER A 25 -1.34 1.31 1.53
CA SER A 25 0.07 0.91 1.39
C SER A 25 0.25 0.03 0.16
N LEU A 26 -0.57 -1.01 0.02
CA LEU A 26 -0.51 -1.93 -1.12
C LEU A 26 -0.81 -1.22 -2.44
N TYR A 27 -1.75 -0.27 -2.43
CA TYR A 27 -2.05 0.54 -3.60
C TYR A 27 -0.89 1.46 -3.97
N GLN A 28 -0.23 2.09 -2.99
CA GLN A 28 0.98 2.88 -3.22
C GLN A 28 2.14 2.03 -3.76
N GLU A 29 2.35 0.84 -3.21
CA GLU A 29 3.36 -0.10 -3.69
C GLU A 29 3.10 -0.50 -5.14
N LYS A 30 1.86 -0.83 -5.49
CA LYS A 30 1.46 -1.13 -6.88
C LYS A 30 1.49 0.09 -7.79
N LYS A 31 1.28 1.29 -7.23
CA LYS A 31 1.32 2.56 -7.95
C LYS A 31 2.73 3.11 -8.14
N ARG A 32 3.71 2.68 -7.35
CA ARG A 32 5.09 2.92 -7.70
C ARG A 32 5.28 2.18 -9.02
N PRO A 33 5.38 2.89 -10.16
CA PRO A 33 5.78 2.20 -11.37
C PRO A 33 7.10 1.54 -10.99
N GLU A 34 7.25 0.26 -11.33
CA GLU A 34 8.56 -0.38 -11.32
C GLU A 34 9.52 0.64 -11.93
N GLY A 35 10.29 1.28 -11.06
CA GLY A 35 11.07 2.43 -11.43
C GLY A 35 11.94 1.90 -12.54
N VAL A 36 11.83 2.49 -13.73
CA VAL A 36 12.73 2.15 -14.83
C VAL A 36 14.12 2.28 -14.22
N GLU A 37 14.81 1.15 -14.02
CA GLU A 37 16.18 1.16 -13.55
C GLU A 37 16.96 1.75 -14.72
N ILE A 38 17.13 3.07 -14.69
CA ILE A 38 17.93 3.76 -15.67
C ILE A 38 19.38 3.45 -15.29
N ASN A 39 19.85 2.28 -15.69
CA ASN A 39 21.26 1.92 -15.62
C ASN A 39 22.00 2.80 -16.64
N LEU A 40 22.56 3.92 -16.19
CA LEU A 40 23.49 4.74 -16.98
C LEU A 40 24.80 3.97 -17.13
N GLY A 41 24.83 3.05 -18.10
CA GLY A 41 26.07 2.48 -18.60
C GLY A 41 26.91 3.55 -19.30
N LYS A 42 28.23 3.34 -19.32
CA LYS A 42 29.24 4.26 -19.91
C LYS A 42 29.03 4.60 -21.40
N ASN A 43 28.05 3.97 -22.07
CA ASN A 43 27.77 4.08 -23.51
C ASN A 43 26.33 4.51 -23.86
N GLY A 44 25.50 4.97 -22.91
CA GLY A 44 24.16 5.53 -23.18
C GLY A 44 23.00 4.81 -22.49
N LEU A 45 21.82 5.44 -22.58
CA LEU A 45 20.59 5.13 -21.85
C LEU A 45 19.92 3.85 -22.38
N SER A 46 19.96 2.74 -21.62
CA SER A 46 19.16 1.53 -21.90
C SER A 46 17.99 1.47 -20.93
N ILE A 47 16.76 1.53 -21.46
CA ILE A 47 15.51 1.37 -20.69
C ILE A 47 15.06 -0.09 -20.85
N GLU A 48 15.37 -0.94 -19.88
CA GLU A 48 14.73 -2.25 -19.77
C GLU A 48 13.45 -2.12 -18.94
N LYS A 49 12.33 -2.57 -19.51
CA LYS A 49 11.06 -2.75 -18.82
C LYS A 49 11.05 -4.15 -18.21
N LYS A 50 10.80 -4.24 -16.91
CA LYS A 50 10.42 -5.50 -16.27
C LYS A 50 8.92 -5.71 -16.39
#